data_AF-A0A0G1R8D3-F1
#
_entry.id   AF-A0A0G1R8D3-F1
#
_cell.length_a   1.000
_cell.length_b   1.000
_cell.length_c   1.000
_cell.angle_alpha   90.00
_cell.angle_beta   90.00
_cell.angle_gamma   90.00
#
_symmetry.space_group_name_H-M   'P 1'
#
loop_
_entity.id
_entity.type
_entity.pdbx_description
1 polymer ?
#
loop_
_entity_poly.entity_id
_entity_poly.type
_entity_poly.pdbx_seq_one_letter_code
_entity_poly.pdbx_strand_id
1 'polypeptide(L)'
;MNNDVFEKLTALFESEDADLFKPKEKRKTVTADDRLLEGFEQIVEFVNKNNRLPSKEAEDMKEAGFYARLASIRADKDKVEKLTEYDELGLLETDKIPESLDELYAMDGDLFSGSELFDISRLPKQKREVLVMGEIAKRKPCKDFAKKFKGLFMEQQQMLADGLRKLTPFLTIDQLLPNNFYVYEGMMCYVAGFGERERKSGGYSQQRINVIFENGTESNMYKRSLAQRLYEGGFVVVDKDFELKNEEKAVGYIYILKSLSEDHAVVTIKDLYKIGVTTDVVEKRIANAEIDPTYLMAPVKIVASYKLTGAYQPVKVESLIHRFFADAKVDLEIIDKLGVSYVPDEWYSAPIEAIEEAVDRIGDKSIVDFYYNSDSQRVEKIK
;
A
#
# COMPACT_ATOMS: atom_id res chain seq x y z
N MET A 1 42.44 -67.19 -37.53
CA MET A 1 41.33 -66.58 -38.29
C MET A 1 41.29 -65.11 -37.92
N ASN A 2 41.54 -64.20 -38.89
CA ASN A 2 41.14 -62.78 -38.93
C ASN A 2 42.05 -61.89 -39.83
N ASN A 3 43.06 -62.42 -40.54
CA ASN A 3 43.76 -61.63 -41.56
C ASN A 3 42.91 -61.37 -42.81
N ASP A 4 42.02 -62.31 -43.16
CA ASP A 4 41.13 -62.20 -44.34
C ASP A 4 40.08 -61.10 -44.18
N VAL A 5 39.67 -60.80 -42.93
CA VAL A 5 38.74 -59.70 -42.63
C VAL A 5 39.46 -58.36 -42.70
N PHE A 6 40.73 -58.31 -42.29
CA PHE A 6 41.53 -57.10 -42.32
C PHE A 6 41.84 -56.68 -43.76
N GLU A 7 42.26 -57.61 -44.62
CA GLU A 7 42.50 -57.32 -46.04
C GLU A 7 41.23 -56.88 -46.78
N LYS A 8 40.07 -57.50 -46.47
CA LYS A 8 38.78 -57.08 -47.04
C LYS A 8 38.35 -55.68 -46.59
N LEU A 9 38.68 -55.28 -45.37
CA LEU A 9 38.41 -53.93 -44.86
C LEU A 9 39.33 -52.89 -45.52
N THR A 10 40.62 -53.22 -45.71
CA THR A 10 41.55 -52.33 -46.40
C THR A 10 41.14 -52.12 -47.85
N ALA A 11 40.75 -53.19 -48.55
CA ALA A 11 40.25 -53.11 -49.93
C ALA A 11 38.96 -52.27 -50.06
N LEU A 12 38.12 -52.24 -49.01
CA LEU A 12 36.92 -51.41 -48.99
C LEU A 12 37.25 -49.91 -48.86
N PHE A 13 38.25 -49.57 -48.05
CA PHE A 13 38.73 -48.19 -47.84
C PHE A 13 39.53 -47.62 -49.02
N GLU A 14 40.03 -48.47 -49.93
CA GLU A 14 40.78 -48.07 -51.13
C GLU A 14 39.95 -48.14 -52.43
N SER A 15 38.68 -48.52 -52.33
CA SER A 15 37.75 -48.60 -53.46
C SER A 15 37.21 -47.22 -53.90
N GLU A 16 36.54 -47.14 -55.05
CA GLU A 16 35.90 -45.90 -55.55
C GLU A 16 34.86 -45.32 -54.58
N ASP A 17 34.36 -46.12 -53.63
CA ASP A 17 33.43 -45.72 -52.57
C ASP A 17 34.12 -45.18 -51.30
N ALA A 18 35.46 -45.03 -51.30
CA ALA A 18 36.24 -44.53 -50.15
C ALA A 18 35.81 -43.13 -49.68
N ASP A 19 35.25 -42.32 -50.58
CA ASP A 19 34.72 -40.98 -50.25
C ASP A 19 33.46 -41.04 -49.37
N LEU A 20 32.73 -42.16 -49.32
CA LEU A 20 31.57 -42.34 -48.43
C LEU A 20 31.97 -42.49 -46.95
N PHE A 21 33.22 -42.90 -46.69
CA PHE A 21 33.76 -43.16 -45.36
C PHE A 21 34.61 -42.00 -44.82
N LYS A 22 34.80 -40.94 -45.60
CA LYS A 22 35.36 -39.69 -45.11
C LYS A 22 34.31 -38.98 -44.24
N PRO A 23 34.61 -38.66 -42.97
CA PRO A 23 33.65 -37.94 -42.13
C PRO A 23 33.34 -36.59 -42.78
N LYS A 24 32.08 -36.36 -43.16
CA LYS A 24 31.62 -35.04 -43.65
C LYS A 24 32.06 -33.97 -42.66
N GLU A 25 32.71 -32.92 -43.16
CA GLU A 25 33.13 -31.78 -42.34
C GLU A 25 31.96 -31.35 -41.44
N LYS A 26 32.19 -31.35 -40.12
CA LYS A 26 31.19 -30.91 -39.16
C LYS A 26 30.87 -29.45 -39.50
N ARG A 27 29.65 -29.20 -40.01
CA ARG A 27 29.14 -27.85 -40.23
C ARG A 27 29.33 -27.10 -38.92
N LYS A 28 30.09 -26.00 -38.93
CA LYS A 28 30.26 -25.11 -37.77
C LYS A 28 28.85 -24.81 -37.25
N THR A 29 28.57 -25.18 -36.01
CA THR A 29 27.29 -24.86 -35.38
C THR A 29 27.24 -23.35 -35.24
N VAL A 30 26.49 -22.68 -36.11
CA VAL A 30 26.28 -21.23 -36.01
C VAL A 30 25.68 -20.96 -34.64
N THR A 31 26.45 -20.29 -33.79
CA THR A 31 26.08 -19.97 -32.42
C THR A 31 24.95 -18.94 -32.45
N ALA A 32 24.14 -18.84 -31.40
CA ALA A 32 23.07 -17.82 -31.35
C ALA A 32 23.62 -16.40 -31.54
N ASP A 33 24.84 -16.15 -31.04
CA ASP A 33 25.54 -14.88 -31.13
C ASP A 33 26.02 -14.57 -32.58
N ASP A 34 26.50 -15.57 -33.33
CA ASP A 34 26.90 -15.38 -34.74
C ASP A 34 25.70 -14.99 -35.63
N ARG A 35 24.52 -15.55 -35.36
CA ARG A 35 23.27 -15.18 -36.08
C ARG A 35 22.79 -13.77 -35.76
N LEU A 36 23.05 -13.30 -34.55
CA LEU A 36 22.71 -11.94 -34.14
C LEU A 36 23.63 -10.92 -34.84
N LEU A 37 24.91 -11.25 -34.98
CA LEU A 37 25.90 -10.41 -35.64
C LEU A 37 25.63 -10.32 -37.16
N GLU A 38 25.43 -11.45 -37.85
CA GLU A 38 25.02 -11.46 -39.27
C GLU A 38 23.71 -10.68 -39.50
N GLY A 39 22.77 -10.76 -38.54
CA GLY A 39 21.51 -10.04 -38.59
C GLY A 39 21.67 -8.53 -38.42
N PHE A 40 22.65 -8.08 -37.64
CA PHE A 40 22.96 -6.67 -37.43
C PHE A 40 23.75 -6.08 -38.63
N GLU A 41 24.70 -6.83 -39.19
CA GLU A 41 25.43 -6.42 -40.40
C GLU A 41 24.49 -6.20 -41.60
N GLN A 42 23.47 -7.03 -41.78
CA GLN A 42 22.44 -6.83 -42.81
C GLN A 42 21.65 -5.53 -42.62
N ILE A 43 21.44 -5.11 -41.36
CA ILE A 43 20.79 -3.84 -41.04
C ILE A 43 21.74 -2.67 -41.35
N VAL A 44 23.03 -2.80 -41.01
CA VAL A 44 24.07 -1.81 -41.35
C VAL A 44 24.23 -1.64 -42.86
N GLU A 45 24.26 -2.72 -43.64
CA GLU A 45 24.28 -2.67 -45.10
C GLU A 45 23.04 -1.98 -45.68
N PHE A 46 21.86 -2.24 -45.11
CA PHE A 46 20.63 -1.56 -45.52
C PHE A 46 20.70 -0.06 -45.25
N VAL A 47 21.18 0.35 -44.07
CA VAL A 47 21.33 1.76 -43.70
C VAL A 47 22.37 2.45 -44.59
N ASN A 48 23.51 1.81 -44.87
CA ASN A 48 24.53 2.35 -45.78
C ASN A 48 24.04 2.49 -47.22
N LYS A 49 23.18 1.58 -47.68
CA LYS A 49 22.64 1.63 -49.05
C LYS A 49 21.55 2.68 -49.22
N ASN A 50 20.71 2.87 -48.20
CA ASN A 50 19.52 3.72 -48.28
C ASN A 50 19.66 5.06 -47.54
N ASN A 51 20.76 5.28 -46.81
CA ASN A 51 21.01 6.43 -45.93
C ASN A 51 19.83 6.76 -44.99
N ARG A 52 19.08 5.73 -44.57
CA ARG A 52 17.87 5.88 -43.75
C ARG A 52 17.72 4.70 -42.79
N LEU A 53 17.20 4.98 -41.60
CA LEU A 53 16.77 3.97 -40.63
C LEU A 53 15.53 3.20 -41.13
N PRO A 54 15.44 1.88 -40.88
CA PRO A 54 14.25 1.10 -41.20
C PRO A 54 13.00 1.68 -40.54
N SER A 55 11.90 1.82 -41.30
CA SER A 55 10.63 2.36 -40.80
C SER A 55 9.65 1.26 -40.36
N LYS A 56 8.85 1.54 -39.32
CA LYS A 56 7.72 0.68 -38.90
C LYS A 56 6.59 0.61 -39.93
N GLU A 57 6.48 1.63 -40.78
CA GLU A 57 5.36 1.84 -41.73
C GLU A 57 5.77 1.57 -43.18
N ALA A 58 6.92 0.95 -43.41
CA ALA A 58 7.37 0.62 -44.76
C ALA A 58 6.48 -0.46 -45.42
N GLU A 59 6.15 -0.27 -46.70
CA GLU A 59 5.41 -1.26 -47.49
C GLU A 59 6.24 -2.52 -47.81
N ASP A 60 7.57 -2.43 -47.73
CA ASP A 60 8.48 -3.55 -47.96
C ASP A 60 8.58 -4.43 -46.71
N MET A 61 8.14 -5.70 -46.83
CA MET A 61 8.19 -6.70 -45.76
C MET A 61 9.61 -6.91 -45.20
N LYS A 62 10.66 -6.70 -46.02
CA LYS A 62 12.05 -6.85 -45.56
C LYS A 62 12.46 -5.70 -44.64
N GLU A 63 12.05 -4.47 -44.96
CA GLU A 63 12.34 -3.28 -44.15
C GLU A 63 11.62 -3.34 -42.79
N ALA A 64 10.35 -3.75 -42.78
CA ALA A 64 9.60 -3.96 -41.54
C ALA A 64 10.24 -5.05 -40.65
N GLY A 65 10.80 -6.10 -41.27
CA GLY A 65 11.56 -7.15 -40.57
C GLY A 65 12.85 -6.62 -39.94
N PHE A 66 13.59 -5.75 -40.62
CA PHE A 66 14.79 -5.10 -40.08
C PHE A 66 14.45 -4.14 -38.94
N TYR A 67 13.36 -3.37 -39.04
CA TYR A 67 12.88 -2.50 -37.95
C TYR A 67 12.54 -3.31 -36.69
N ALA A 68 11.77 -4.40 -36.83
CA ALA A 68 11.38 -5.23 -35.69
C ALA A 68 12.58 -5.88 -34.99
N ARG A 69 13.59 -6.29 -35.78
CA ARG A 69 14.85 -6.84 -35.24
C ARG A 69 15.66 -5.76 -34.52
N LEU A 70 15.83 -4.59 -35.12
CA LEU A 70 16.55 -3.47 -34.50
C LEU A 70 15.86 -3.02 -33.21
N ALA A 71 14.53 -2.96 -33.18
CA ALA A 71 13.75 -2.68 -31.97
C ALA A 71 13.93 -3.77 -30.89
N SER A 72 13.96 -5.05 -31.28
CA SER A 72 14.21 -6.14 -30.34
C SER A 72 15.64 -6.14 -29.80
N ILE A 73 16.63 -5.70 -30.58
CA ILE A 73 18.02 -5.57 -30.13
C ILE A 73 18.13 -4.38 -29.16
N ARG A 74 17.52 -3.23 -29.48
CA ARG A 74 17.49 -2.06 -28.58
C ARG A 74 16.81 -2.33 -27.23
N ALA A 75 15.84 -3.25 -27.17
CA ALA A 75 15.13 -3.59 -25.94
C ALA A 75 15.94 -4.50 -24.99
N ASP A 76 17.00 -5.16 -25.46
CA ASP A 76 17.71 -6.20 -24.72
C ASP A 76 19.18 -5.79 -24.45
N LYS A 77 19.45 -5.36 -23.22
CA LYS A 77 20.71 -4.70 -22.82
C LYS A 77 21.95 -5.58 -23.04
N ASP A 78 21.83 -6.88 -22.83
CA ASP A 78 22.91 -7.86 -23.01
C ASP A 78 23.29 -8.05 -24.50
N LYS A 79 22.34 -7.83 -25.41
CA LYS A 79 22.58 -7.87 -26.86
C LYS A 79 23.19 -6.56 -27.36
N VAL A 80 22.80 -5.43 -26.77
CA VAL A 80 23.39 -4.12 -27.08
C VAL A 80 24.87 -4.11 -26.71
N GLU A 81 25.25 -4.56 -25.51
CA GLU A 81 26.65 -4.56 -25.04
C GLU A 81 27.59 -5.44 -25.87
N LYS A 82 27.08 -6.49 -26.52
CA LYS A 82 27.87 -7.34 -27.43
C LYS A 82 28.00 -6.77 -28.84
N LEU A 83 27.04 -5.94 -29.27
CA LEU A 83 26.97 -5.39 -30.62
C LEU A 83 27.50 -3.96 -30.71
N THR A 84 27.74 -3.29 -29.59
CA THR A 84 28.36 -1.96 -29.50
C THR A 84 29.75 -1.91 -30.14
N GLU A 85 30.54 -2.99 -30.07
CA GLU A 85 31.86 -3.05 -30.73
C GLU A 85 31.77 -3.06 -32.27
N TYR A 86 30.61 -3.43 -32.83
CA TYR A 86 30.36 -3.55 -34.27
C TYR A 86 29.44 -2.43 -34.81
N ASP A 87 29.01 -1.51 -33.95
CA ASP A 87 28.11 -0.41 -34.31
C ASP A 87 28.89 0.83 -34.75
N GLU A 88 29.34 0.85 -36.00
CA GLU A 88 30.03 2.00 -36.60
C GLU A 88 29.11 3.20 -36.89
N LEU A 89 27.78 2.98 -36.91
CA LEU A 89 26.77 3.95 -37.34
C LEU A 89 25.93 4.54 -36.19
N GLY A 90 26.18 4.14 -34.94
CA GLY A 90 25.44 4.61 -33.76
C GLY A 90 23.97 4.19 -33.76
N LEU A 91 23.64 3.04 -34.36
CA LEU A 91 22.28 2.54 -34.51
C LEU A 91 21.69 2.02 -33.18
N LEU A 92 22.54 1.69 -32.21
CA LEU A 92 22.16 1.13 -30.92
C LEU A 92 22.06 2.18 -29.80
N GLU A 93 22.49 3.43 -30.05
CA GLU A 93 22.26 4.52 -29.12
C GLU A 93 20.76 4.85 -29.07
N THR A 94 20.13 4.56 -27.95
CA THR A 94 18.80 5.08 -27.62
C THR A 94 18.97 6.50 -27.07
N ASP A 95 18.16 7.43 -27.56
CA ASP A 95 18.15 8.82 -27.08
C ASP A 95 18.14 8.85 -25.55
N LYS A 96 19.08 9.61 -24.99
CA LYS A 96 19.27 9.74 -23.54
C LYS A 96 17.95 10.17 -22.92
N ILE A 97 17.48 9.41 -21.93
CA ILE A 97 16.36 9.81 -21.09
C ILE A 97 16.81 11.08 -20.38
N PRO A 98 16.14 12.22 -20.56
CA PRO A 98 16.59 13.48 -19.98
C PRO A 98 16.59 13.35 -18.45
N GLU A 99 17.69 13.74 -17.82
CA GLU A 99 17.89 13.60 -16.38
C GLU A 99 17.14 14.69 -15.59
N SER A 100 16.60 15.70 -16.30
CA SER A 100 15.86 16.80 -15.70
C SER A 100 14.68 17.27 -16.57
N LEU A 101 13.67 17.86 -15.90
CA LEU A 101 12.51 18.44 -16.57
C LEU A 101 12.91 19.58 -17.53
N ASP A 102 13.94 20.36 -17.20
CA ASP A 102 14.40 21.47 -18.05
C ASP A 102 15.01 20.98 -19.37
N GLU A 103 15.67 19.82 -19.36
CA GLU A 103 16.23 19.18 -20.56
C GLU A 103 15.12 18.59 -21.46
N LEU A 104 14.06 18.06 -20.85
CA LEU A 104 12.85 17.59 -21.55
C LEU A 104 12.11 18.74 -22.25
N TYR A 105 12.00 19.91 -21.59
CA TYR A 105 11.39 21.11 -22.20
C TYR A 105 12.21 21.68 -23.38
N ALA A 106 13.53 21.50 -23.37
CA ALA A 106 14.41 21.96 -24.43
C ALA A 106 14.43 21.02 -25.66
N MET A 107 14.29 19.71 -25.44
CA MET A 107 14.32 18.71 -26.52
C MET A 107 13.04 18.66 -27.35
N ASP A 108 11.87 18.81 -26.72
CA ASP A 108 10.58 18.64 -27.39
C ASP A 108 9.63 19.80 -27.09
N GLY A 109 10.07 21.00 -27.47
CA GLY A 109 9.35 22.26 -27.21
C GLY A 109 7.97 22.35 -27.89
N ASP A 110 7.67 21.49 -28.86
CA ASP A 110 6.40 21.48 -29.58
C ASP A 110 5.36 20.51 -29.00
N LEU A 111 5.79 19.50 -28.21
CA LEU A 111 4.88 18.58 -27.53
C LEU A 111 4.11 19.27 -26.39
N PHE A 112 4.71 20.29 -25.77
CA PHE A 112 4.11 21.07 -24.67
C PHE A 112 3.51 22.42 -25.12
N SER A 113 3.68 22.82 -26.37
CA SER A 113 3.13 24.08 -26.92
C SER A 113 1.61 23.97 -27.18
N GLY A 114 1.11 22.76 -27.38
CA GLY A 114 -0.30 22.45 -27.58
C GLY A 114 -1.13 22.54 -26.29
N SER A 115 -1.82 23.66 -26.11
CA SER A 115 -2.78 23.90 -25.00
C SER A 115 -3.90 22.85 -24.86
N GLU A 116 -4.11 21.98 -25.86
CA GLU A 116 -5.16 20.96 -25.85
C GLU A 116 -4.90 19.82 -24.86
N LEU A 117 -3.63 19.48 -24.56
CA LEU A 117 -3.30 18.37 -23.64
C LEU A 117 -3.74 18.67 -22.20
N PHE A 118 -3.75 19.95 -21.82
CA PHE A 118 -4.13 20.43 -20.49
C PHE A 118 -5.57 20.98 -20.43
N ASP A 119 -6.30 20.99 -21.55
CA ASP A 119 -7.68 21.50 -21.61
C ASP A 119 -8.68 20.46 -21.06
N ILE A 120 -8.76 20.40 -19.74
CA ILE A 120 -9.71 19.58 -18.97
C ILE A 120 -11.18 19.97 -19.18
N SER A 121 -11.48 21.02 -19.96
CA SER A 121 -12.84 21.51 -20.21
C SER A 121 -13.70 20.52 -21.01
N ARG A 122 -13.06 19.70 -21.85
CA ARG A 122 -13.71 18.68 -22.69
C ARG A 122 -13.98 17.36 -21.95
N LEU A 123 -13.38 17.16 -20.77
CA LEU A 123 -13.67 16.00 -19.95
C LEU A 123 -15.08 16.11 -19.35
N PRO A 124 -15.88 15.03 -19.36
CA PRO A 124 -17.18 15.04 -18.73
C PRO A 124 -17.01 15.34 -17.23
N LYS A 125 -17.36 16.56 -16.82
CA LYS A 125 -17.48 16.91 -15.40
C LYS A 125 -18.59 16.04 -14.82
N GLN A 126 -18.24 14.89 -14.26
CA GLN A 126 -19.14 14.16 -13.37
C GLN A 126 -19.38 15.04 -12.15
N LYS A 127 -20.33 15.99 -12.25
CA LYS A 127 -21.10 16.38 -11.08
C LYS A 127 -21.79 15.09 -10.67
N ARG A 128 -21.21 14.39 -9.69
CA ARG A 128 -22.00 13.49 -8.86
C ARG A 128 -23.06 14.38 -8.22
N GLU A 129 -24.20 14.53 -8.88
CA GLU A 129 -25.43 14.86 -8.20
C GLU A 129 -25.63 13.71 -7.24
N VAL A 130 -25.22 13.93 -5.98
CA VAL A 130 -25.63 13.06 -4.90
C VAL A 130 -27.14 13.20 -4.89
N LEU A 131 -27.84 12.27 -5.55
CA LEU A 131 -29.26 12.05 -5.36
C LEU A 131 -29.41 11.79 -3.88
N VAL A 132 -29.73 12.84 -3.11
CA VAL A 132 -30.06 12.73 -1.69
C VAL A 132 -31.41 12.03 -1.64
N MET A 133 -31.42 10.71 -1.88
CA MET A 133 -32.55 9.85 -1.55
C MET A 133 -32.61 9.75 -0.03
N GLY A 134 -33.34 10.70 0.56
CA GLY A 134 -33.61 10.76 1.98
C GLY A 134 -34.23 12.10 2.37
N GLU A 135 -35.07 12.10 3.41
CA GLU A 135 -35.57 13.32 4.02
C GLU A 135 -34.39 14.19 4.47
N ILE A 136 -34.21 15.35 3.84
CA ILE A 136 -33.26 16.35 4.31
C ILE A 136 -33.78 16.86 5.66
N ALA A 137 -32.99 16.65 6.70
CA ALA A 137 -33.26 17.11 8.05
C ALA A 137 -33.29 18.65 8.10
N LYS A 138 -34.44 19.25 7.80
CA LYS A 138 -34.67 20.68 7.99
C LYS A 138 -35.06 20.92 9.45
N ARG A 139 -34.50 21.98 10.04
CA ARG A 139 -34.87 22.44 11.39
C ARG A 139 -36.37 22.77 11.40
N LYS A 140 -37.13 22.12 12.28
CA LYS A 140 -38.56 22.39 12.51
C LYS A 140 -38.74 23.11 13.84
N PRO A 141 -39.73 24.01 13.98
CA PRO A 141 -40.03 24.61 15.28
C PRO A 141 -40.57 23.54 16.23
N CYS A 142 -39.96 23.42 17.41
CA CYS A 142 -40.33 22.40 18.40
C CYS A 142 -41.56 22.87 19.21
N LYS A 143 -42.63 22.08 19.20
CA LYS A 143 -43.90 22.42 19.89
C LYS A 143 -43.82 22.24 21.40
N ASP A 144 -42.92 21.39 21.89
CA ASP A 144 -42.77 21.05 23.33
C ASP A 144 -41.59 21.76 24.01
N PHE A 145 -40.92 22.66 23.29
CA PHE A 145 -39.74 23.39 23.79
C PHE A 145 -40.03 24.15 25.09
N ALA A 146 -41.16 24.86 25.14
CA ALA A 146 -41.53 25.70 26.27
C ALA A 146 -41.89 24.92 27.55
N LYS A 147 -42.33 23.65 27.43
CA LYS A 147 -42.83 22.86 28.56
C LYS A 147 -41.78 21.95 29.19
N LYS A 148 -40.84 21.40 28.41
CA LYS A 148 -39.88 20.40 28.89
C LYS A 148 -38.42 20.81 28.77
N PHE A 149 -38.05 21.54 27.72
CA PHE A 149 -36.64 21.73 27.37
C PHE A 149 -36.08 23.09 27.80
N LYS A 150 -36.89 24.15 27.80
CA LYS A 150 -36.45 25.50 28.20
C LYS A 150 -35.84 25.54 29.62
N GLY A 151 -36.45 24.83 30.57
CA GLY A 151 -35.93 24.72 31.94
C GLY A 151 -34.57 24.04 32.00
N LEU A 152 -34.38 22.97 31.23
CA LEU A 152 -33.11 22.24 31.17
C LEU A 152 -31.99 23.13 30.62
N PHE A 153 -32.20 23.85 29.52
CA PHE A 153 -31.17 24.76 28.99
C PHE A 153 -30.80 25.88 29.98
N MET A 154 -31.79 26.45 30.67
CA MET A 154 -31.56 27.49 31.69
C MET A 154 -30.78 26.95 32.89
N GLU A 155 -31.13 25.75 33.38
CA GLU A 155 -30.40 25.07 34.44
C GLU A 155 -28.96 24.79 34.01
N GLN A 156 -28.74 24.32 32.79
CA GLN A 156 -27.41 24.08 32.24
C GLN A 156 -26.57 25.34 32.13
N GLN A 157 -27.16 26.45 31.71
CA GLN A 157 -26.48 27.74 31.63
C GLN A 157 -26.12 28.28 33.02
N GLN A 158 -26.99 28.08 34.03
CA GLN A 158 -26.68 28.39 35.43
C GLN A 158 -25.56 27.50 35.96
N MET A 159 -25.59 26.19 35.72
CA MET A 159 -24.53 25.28 36.16
C MET A 159 -23.17 25.58 35.50
N LEU A 160 -23.17 26.08 34.26
CA LEU A 160 -21.97 26.59 33.58
C LEU A 160 -21.48 27.90 34.21
N ALA A 161 -22.40 28.81 34.58
CA ALA A 161 -22.06 30.08 35.24
C ALA A 161 -21.52 29.87 36.67
N ASP A 162 -22.10 28.91 37.41
CA ASP A 162 -21.69 28.52 38.76
C ASP A 162 -20.40 27.66 38.76
N GLY A 163 -19.89 27.29 37.57
CA GLY A 163 -18.66 26.50 37.41
C GLY A 163 -18.79 25.04 37.85
N LEU A 164 -20.03 24.53 37.99
CA LEU A 164 -20.35 23.12 38.23
C LEU A 164 -20.20 22.27 36.97
N ARG A 165 -20.24 22.89 35.79
CA ARG A 165 -20.00 22.26 34.48
C ARG A 165 -18.88 22.98 33.72
N LYS A 166 -18.16 22.23 32.89
CA LYS A 166 -17.08 22.73 32.03
C LYS A 166 -17.40 22.45 30.56
N LEU A 167 -16.91 23.32 29.69
CA LEU A 167 -16.91 23.10 28.25
C LEU A 167 -15.59 22.45 27.85
N THR A 168 -15.67 21.31 27.17
CA THR A 168 -14.48 20.58 26.69
C THR A 168 -14.58 20.43 25.17
N PRO A 169 -13.50 20.61 24.41
CA PRO A 169 -13.55 20.47 22.96
C PRO A 169 -13.99 19.07 22.54
N PHE A 170 -14.81 19.00 21.49
CA PHE A 170 -15.27 17.75 20.92
C PHE A 170 -14.19 17.11 20.04
N LEU A 171 -13.76 15.88 20.36
CA LEU A 171 -12.65 15.20 19.67
C LEU A 171 -13.05 13.92 18.94
N THR A 172 -14.09 13.21 19.39
CA THR A 172 -14.46 11.89 18.84
C THR A 172 -15.96 11.75 18.70
N ILE A 173 -16.43 11.13 17.61
CA ILE A 173 -17.85 10.82 17.35
C ILE A 173 -18.50 10.04 18.50
N ASP A 174 -17.72 9.24 19.24
CA ASP A 174 -18.20 8.45 20.37
C ASP A 174 -18.51 9.27 21.62
N GLN A 175 -18.06 10.53 21.68
CA GLN A 175 -18.45 11.48 22.73
C GLN A 175 -19.91 11.95 22.57
N LEU A 176 -20.55 11.68 21.42
CA LEU A 176 -21.99 11.88 21.26
C LEU A 176 -22.75 10.80 22.03
N LEU A 177 -23.41 11.23 23.11
CA LEU A 177 -24.22 10.44 24.01
C LEU A 177 -25.66 10.98 24.02
N PRO A 178 -26.66 10.10 24.25
CA PRO A 178 -28.03 10.54 24.41
C PRO A 178 -28.18 11.30 25.73
N ASN A 179 -29.13 12.23 25.77
CA ASN A 179 -29.42 13.10 26.91
C ASN A 179 -28.28 14.02 27.34
N ASN A 180 -27.32 14.29 26.45
CA ASN A 180 -26.20 15.18 26.73
C ASN A 180 -26.29 16.51 25.96
N PHE A 181 -25.58 17.52 26.47
CA PHE A 181 -25.55 18.88 25.92
C PHE A 181 -24.23 19.16 25.20
N TYR A 182 -24.34 19.86 24.07
CA TYR A 182 -23.23 20.25 23.22
C TYR A 182 -23.41 21.72 22.82
N VAL A 183 -22.32 22.41 22.53
CA VAL A 183 -22.33 23.80 22.07
C VAL A 183 -21.69 23.85 20.69
N TYR A 184 -22.38 24.46 19.75
CA TYR A 184 -21.90 24.68 18.39
C TYR A 184 -22.19 26.12 17.98
N GLU A 185 -21.18 26.85 17.48
CA GLU A 185 -21.29 28.27 17.09
C GLU A 185 -21.94 29.17 18.16
N GLY A 186 -21.69 28.89 19.44
CA GLY A 186 -22.25 29.64 20.56
C GLY A 186 -23.73 29.33 20.86
N MET A 187 -24.33 28.34 20.20
CA MET A 187 -25.68 27.86 20.48
C MET A 187 -25.64 26.50 21.17
N MET A 188 -26.37 26.35 22.28
CA MET A 188 -26.49 25.06 22.94
C MET A 188 -27.46 24.14 22.20
N CYS A 189 -27.12 22.86 22.13
CA CYS A 189 -27.97 21.81 21.59
C CYS A 189 -27.97 20.60 22.51
N TYR A 190 -29.13 19.93 22.55
CA TYR A 190 -29.42 18.80 23.40
C TYR A 190 -29.79 17.60 22.53
N VAL A 191 -29.13 16.47 22.76
CA VAL A 191 -29.43 15.23 22.03
C VAL A 191 -30.48 14.45 22.80
N ALA A 192 -31.73 14.50 22.37
CA ALA A 192 -32.87 13.88 23.08
C ALA A 192 -32.90 12.35 22.96
N GLY A 193 -32.28 11.77 21.93
CA GLY A 193 -32.25 10.33 21.76
C GLY A 193 -31.67 9.88 20.43
N PHE A 194 -31.30 8.60 20.39
CA PHE A 194 -30.83 7.92 19.19
C PHE A 194 -31.93 7.05 18.60
N GLY A 195 -32.09 7.13 17.29
CA GLY A 195 -32.94 6.23 16.51
C GLY A 195 -32.20 4.94 16.12
N GLU A 196 -32.83 4.19 15.22
CA GLU A 196 -32.33 2.90 14.75
C GLU A 196 -31.02 3.03 13.95
N ARG A 197 -30.18 2.00 14.08
CA ARG A 197 -28.88 1.92 13.41
C ARG A 197 -29.05 1.14 12.11
N GLU A 198 -29.12 1.84 10.99
CA GLU A 198 -29.20 1.23 9.67
C GLU A 198 -27.80 0.92 9.14
N ARG A 199 -27.52 -0.33 8.79
CA ARG A 199 -26.31 -0.73 8.07
C ARG A 199 -26.57 -0.61 6.57
N LYS A 200 -25.80 0.23 5.86
CA LYS A 200 -25.91 0.36 4.40
C LYS A 200 -24.97 -0.61 3.68
N SER A 201 -25.25 -0.88 2.41
CA SER A 201 -24.52 -1.82 1.54
C SER A 201 -23.00 -1.58 1.43
N GLY A 202 -22.49 -0.43 1.85
CA GLY A 202 -21.07 -0.09 1.89
C GLY A 202 -20.39 -0.24 3.26
N GLY A 203 -20.94 -1.04 4.17
CA GLY A 203 -20.33 -1.38 5.47
C GLY A 203 -20.43 -0.31 6.56
N TYR A 204 -20.83 0.92 6.23
CA TYR A 204 -21.02 1.98 7.23
C TYR A 204 -22.42 1.92 7.86
N SER A 205 -22.47 2.21 9.16
CA SER A 205 -23.73 2.37 9.90
C SER A 205 -24.15 3.84 9.97
N GLN A 206 -25.41 4.12 9.66
CA GLN A 206 -26.04 5.42 9.85
C GLN A 206 -27.02 5.32 11.03
N GLN A 207 -26.96 6.29 11.94
CA GLN A 207 -27.88 6.39 13.06
C GLN A 207 -28.50 7.77 13.05
N ARG A 208 -29.84 7.84 13.08
CA ARG A 208 -30.58 9.10 13.19
C ARG A 208 -30.62 9.54 14.65
N ILE A 209 -30.56 10.84 14.89
CA ILE A 209 -30.54 11.44 16.21
C ILE A 209 -31.49 12.64 16.24
N ASN A 210 -32.22 12.79 17.34
CA ASN A 210 -33.10 13.94 17.56
C ASN A 210 -32.34 14.98 18.37
N VAL A 211 -32.09 16.14 17.75
CA VAL A 211 -31.34 17.25 18.34
C VAL A 211 -32.27 18.43 18.53
N ILE A 212 -32.29 18.97 19.74
CA ILE A 212 -33.06 20.16 20.11
C ILE A 212 -32.07 21.30 20.34
N PHE A 213 -32.31 22.44 19.72
CA PHE A 213 -31.49 23.63 19.86
C PHE A 213 -32.12 24.60 20.86
N GLU A 214 -31.27 25.39 21.52
CA GLU A 214 -31.65 26.45 22.47
C GLU A 214 -32.60 27.49 21.85
N ASN A 215 -32.53 27.72 20.54
CA ASN A 215 -33.42 28.62 19.82
C ASN A 215 -34.84 28.07 19.59
N GLY A 216 -35.19 26.92 20.18
CA GLY A 216 -36.51 26.29 20.07
C GLY A 216 -36.73 25.49 18.79
N THR A 217 -35.67 25.18 18.05
CA THR A 217 -35.76 24.32 16.86
C THR A 217 -35.36 22.88 17.16
N GLU A 218 -36.03 21.92 16.54
CA GLU A 218 -35.67 20.51 16.56
C GLU A 218 -35.22 20.07 15.17
N SER A 219 -34.27 19.15 15.12
CA SER A 219 -33.78 18.54 13.89
C SER A 219 -33.53 17.07 14.10
N ASN A 220 -34.10 16.25 13.23
CA ASN A 220 -33.80 14.82 13.17
C ASN A 220 -32.69 14.60 12.14
N MET A 221 -31.43 14.61 12.58
CA MET A 221 -30.24 14.53 11.71
C MET A 221 -29.45 13.25 11.94
N TYR A 222 -28.48 12.95 11.08
CA TYR A 222 -27.59 11.79 11.30
C TYR A 222 -26.52 12.12 12.34
N LYS A 223 -26.13 11.13 13.16
CA LYS A 223 -25.08 11.25 14.18
C LYS A 223 -23.79 11.87 13.63
N ARG A 224 -23.36 11.40 12.45
CA ARG A 224 -22.15 11.88 11.77
C ARG A 224 -22.27 13.34 11.30
N SER A 225 -23.46 13.79 10.92
CA SER A 225 -23.68 15.18 10.49
C SER A 225 -23.57 16.16 11.66
N LEU A 226 -24.04 15.77 12.85
CA LEU A 226 -23.82 16.57 14.07
C LEU A 226 -22.34 16.54 14.47
N ALA A 227 -21.71 15.36 14.44
CA ALA A 227 -20.30 15.22 14.77
C ALA A 227 -19.39 16.08 13.88
N GLN A 228 -19.65 16.10 12.57
CA GLN A 228 -18.91 16.95 11.63
C GLN A 228 -19.02 18.43 11.98
N ARG A 229 -20.21 18.90 12.34
CA ARG A 229 -20.39 20.28 12.84
C ARG A 229 -19.63 20.51 14.14
N LEU A 230 -19.67 19.58 15.07
CA LEU A 230 -18.93 19.70 16.33
C LEU A 230 -17.40 19.65 16.13
N TYR A 231 -16.91 19.05 15.05
CA TYR A 231 -15.49 19.14 14.70
C TYR A 231 -15.05 20.52 14.23
N GLU A 232 -15.96 21.33 13.71
CA GLU A 232 -15.72 22.71 13.27
C GLU A 232 -15.72 23.69 14.48
N GLY A 233 -15.21 23.26 15.64
CA GLY A 233 -15.10 24.10 16.84
C GLY A 233 -16.26 23.96 17.84
N GLY A 234 -16.88 22.78 17.92
CA GLY A 234 -17.89 22.47 18.92
C GLY A 234 -17.32 22.03 20.27
N PHE A 235 -18.12 22.23 21.32
CA PHE A 235 -17.80 21.85 22.69
C PHE A 235 -18.84 20.86 23.24
N VAL A 236 -18.42 20.03 24.18
CA VAL A 236 -19.31 19.19 25.00
C VAL A 236 -19.48 19.87 26.35
N VAL A 237 -20.71 19.93 26.86
CA VAL A 237 -20.96 20.34 28.24
C VAL A 237 -20.79 19.12 29.12
N VAL A 238 -19.89 19.21 30.08
CA VAL A 238 -19.50 18.08 30.92
C VAL A 238 -19.51 18.51 32.38
N ASP A 239 -19.82 17.60 33.32
CA ASP A 239 -19.74 17.92 34.76
C ASP A 239 -18.28 18.21 35.17
N LYS A 240 -18.09 19.05 36.20
CA LYS A 240 -16.75 19.47 36.67
C LYS A 240 -15.83 18.31 37.05
N ASP A 241 -16.42 17.22 37.55
CA ASP A 241 -15.76 15.97 37.93
C ASP A 241 -15.70 14.96 36.77
N PHE A 242 -16.29 15.28 35.63
CA PHE A 242 -16.15 14.50 34.42
C PHE A 242 -14.81 14.86 33.79
N GLU A 243 -13.76 14.26 34.34
CA GLU A 243 -12.60 13.93 33.53
C GLU A 243 -13.15 13.14 32.33
N LEU A 244 -12.78 13.54 31.11
CA LEU A 244 -12.87 12.60 30.01
C LEU A 244 -12.30 11.30 30.56
N LYS A 245 -12.99 10.17 30.37
CA LYS A 245 -12.33 8.86 30.37
C LYS A 245 -11.29 8.77 29.23
N ASN A 246 -10.49 9.81 29.01
CA ASN A 246 -9.12 9.75 28.57
C ASN A 246 -8.35 9.52 29.87
N GLU A 247 -8.04 8.32 30.29
CA GLU A 247 -7.75 7.12 29.54
C GLU A 247 -8.13 6.00 30.51
N GLU A 248 -8.82 4.94 30.07
CA GLU A 248 -8.53 3.67 30.72
C GLU A 248 -7.00 3.54 30.70
N LYS A 249 -6.36 3.60 31.88
CA LYS A 249 -4.89 3.65 32.01
C LYS A 249 -4.29 2.77 30.94
N ALA A 250 -3.58 3.37 29.98
CA ALA A 250 -2.94 2.60 28.93
C ALA A 250 -1.99 1.64 29.63
N VAL A 251 -2.31 0.35 29.61
CA VAL A 251 -1.44 -0.66 30.21
C VAL A 251 -0.28 -0.95 29.25
N GLY A 252 -0.49 -0.68 27.96
CA GLY A 252 0.56 -0.68 26.95
C GLY A 252 0.05 -0.32 25.56
N TYR A 253 0.93 -0.51 24.57
CA TYR A 253 0.71 -0.26 23.17
C TYR A 253 1.20 -1.46 22.36
N ILE A 254 0.38 -1.97 21.46
CA ILE A 254 0.82 -2.86 20.38
C ILE A 254 1.26 -1.96 19.24
N TYR A 255 2.44 -2.19 18.68
CA TYR A 255 2.95 -1.42 17.56
C TYR A 255 3.37 -2.34 16.42
N ILE A 256 3.06 -1.90 15.20
CA ILE A 256 3.42 -2.58 13.96
C ILE A 256 4.40 -1.68 13.21
N LEU A 257 5.59 -2.21 12.95
CA LEU A 257 6.66 -1.51 12.26
C LEU A 257 6.95 -2.16 10.93
N LYS A 258 7.38 -1.33 9.99
CA LYS A 258 7.96 -1.75 8.72
C LYS A 258 9.44 -1.35 8.70
N SER A 259 10.31 -2.28 8.34
CA SER A 259 11.72 -1.97 8.11
C SER A 259 11.88 -1.05 6.90
N LEU A 260 12.77 -0.08 7.00
CA LEU A 260 13.27 0.74 5.88
C LEU A 260 14.71 0.35 5.51
N SER A 261 15.16 -0.87 5.85
CA SER A 261 16.46 -1.36 5.42
C SER A 261 16.56 -1.42 3.90
N GLU A 262 17.75 -1.10 3.37
CA GLU A 262 18.10 -1.23 1.95
C GLU A 262 18.64 -2.62 1.60
N ASP A 263 18.81 -3.51 2.60
CA ASP A 263 19.33 -4.85 2.38
C ASP A 263 18.39 -5.68 1.49
N HIS A 264 18.95 -6.24 0.42
CA HIS A 264 18.20 -7.08 -0.53
C HIS A 264 17.46 -8.25 0.14
N ALA A 265 18.03 -8.84 1.20
CA ALA A 265 17.40 -9.93 1.95
C ALA A 265 16.10 -9.50 2.65
N VAL A 266 16.03 -8.26 3.12
CA VAL A 266 14.87 -7.68 3.82
C VAL A 266 13.85 -7.16 2.80
N VAL A 267 14.31 -6.50 1.74
CA VAL A 267 13.45 -5.90 0.70
C VAL A 267 12.72 -6.95 -0.15
N THR A 268 13.32 -8.13 -0.34
CA THR A 268 12.72 -9.20 -1.14
C THR A 268 11.48 -9.81 -0.47
N ILE A 269 11.37 -9.72 0.87
CA ILE A 269 10.27 -10.31 1.62
C ILE A 269 9.03 -9.42 1.51
N LYS A 270 7.97 -9.95 0.91
CA LYS A 270 6.68 -9.28 0.87
C LYS A 270 6.05 -9.20 2.26
N ASP A 271 5.43 -8.05 2.53
CA ASP A 271 4.63 -7.80 3.72
C ASP A 271 5.36 -8.14 5.03
N LEU A 272 6.64 -7.75 5.09
CA LEU A 272 7.48 -7.91 6.27
C LEU A 272 7.14 -6.85 7.32
N TYR A 273 6.60 -7.29 8.45
CA TYR A 273 6.26 -6.44 9.58
C TYR A 273 6.83 -6.99 10.88
N LYS A 274 7.27 -6.07 11.74
CA LYS A 274 7.61 -6.36 13.13
C LYS A 274 6.43 -6.00 14.00
N ILE A 275 5.97 -6.95 14.83
CA ILE A 275 4.88 -6.72 15.77
C ILE A 275 5.45 -6.85 17.17
N GLY A 276 5.33 -5.78 17.97
CA GLY A 276 5.80 -5.76 19.35
C GLY A 276 4.79 -5.12 20.30
N VAL A 277 4.98 -5.35 21.59
CA VAL A 277 4.17 -4.73 22.65
C VAL A 277 5.09 -3.95 23.59
N THR A 278 4.67 -2.76 24.00
CA THR A 278 5.42 -1.95 24.97
C THR A 278 4.49 -1.35 26.01
N THR A 279 4.98 -1.16 27.23
CA THR A 279 4.28 -0.40 28.27
C THR A 279 4.50 1.10 28.14
N ASP A 280 5.58 1.51 27.47
CA ASP A 280 5.96 2.91 27.28
C ASP A 280 5.43 3.47 25.96
N VAL A 281 5.74 4.73 25.67
CA VAL A 281 5.40 5.35 24.38
C VAL A 281 6.21 4.68 23.26
N VAL A 282 5.53 4.25 22.18
CA VAL A 282 6.13 3.56 21.03
C VAL A 282 7.33 4.33 20.46
N GLU A 283 7.23 5.65 20.35
CA GLU A 283 8.30 6.53 19.86
C GLU A 283 9.59 6.42 20.68
N LYS A 284 9.49 6.28 22.01
CA LYS A 284 10.67 6.10 22.87
C LYS A 284 11.30 4.72 22.69
N ARG A 285 10.49 3.70 22.39
CA ARG A 285 10.96 2.33 22.20
C ARG A 285 11.72 2.15 20.88
N ILE A 286 11.33 2.88 19.83
CA ILE A 286 11.96 2.81 18.49
C ILE A 286 13.12 3.81 18.30
N ALA A 287 13.38 4.70 19.26
CA ALA A 287 14.39 5.76 19.12
C ALA A 287 15.81 5.25 18.81
N ASN A 288 16.14 4.02 19.20
CA ASN A 288 17.44 3.37 18.95
C ASN A 288 17.35 2.21 17.94
N ALA A 289 16.31 2.17 17.10
CA ALA A 289 16.10 1.06 16.16
C ALA A 289 17.26 0.87 15.16
N GLU A 290 17.93 1.95 14.76
CA GLU A 290 19.08 1.90 13.84
C GLU A 290 20.30 1.16 14.42
N ILE A 291 20.40 1.09 15.75
CA ILE A 291 21.55 0.48 16.45
C ILE A 291 21.20 -0.92 16.97
N ASP A 292 19.93 -1.15 17.27
CA ASP A 292 19.47 -2.37 17.91
C ASP A 292 19.29 -3.52 16.89
N PRO A 293 19.98 -4.66 17.06
CA PRO A 293 19.83 -5.84 16.20
C PRO A 293 18.39 -6.33 16.05
N THR A 294 17.55 -6.07 17.06
CA THR A 294 16.13 -6.45 17.11
C THR A 294 15.29 -5.79 16.00
N TYR A 295 15.76 -4.66 15.47
CA TYR A 295 15.13 -3.89 14.39
C TYR A 295 15.90 -3.97 13.07
N LEU A 296 16.74 -4.99 12.90
CA LEU A 296 17.56 -5.19 11.71
C LEU A 296 18.63 -4.10 11.50
N MET A 297 19.03 -3.38 12.56
CA MET A 297 20.00 -2.27 12.49
C MET A 297 19.64 -1.22 11.43
N ALA A 298 18.34 -1.01 11.25
CA ALA A 298 17.80 -0.16 10.20
C ALA A 298 16.72 0.78 10.77
N PRO A 299 16.50 1.93 10.12
CA PRO A 299 15.38 2.79 10.46
C PRO A 299 14.05 2.04 10.25
N VAL A 300 13.08 2.30 11.11
CA VAL A 300 11.76 1.66 11.10
C VAL A 300 10.65 2.69 11.03
N LYS A 301 9.59 2.38 10.28
CA LYS A 301 8.39 3.22 10.17
C LYS A 301 7.24 2.61 10.96
N ILE A 302 6.55 3.42 11.78
CA ILE A 302 5.30 3.02 12.41
C ILE A 302 4.21 2.95 11.34
N VAL A 303 3.62 1.77 11.16
CA VAL A 303 2.49 1.55 10.23
C VAL A 303 1.17 1.69 10.98
N ALA A 304 1.07 1.06 12.14
CA ALA A 304 -0.10 1.12 13.00
C ALA A 304 0.30 1.01 14.48
N SER A 305 -0.50 1.62 15.35
CA SER A 305 -0.35 1.51 16.79
C SER A 305 -1.72 1.37 17.46
N TYR A 306 -1.84 0.41 18.36
CA TYR A 306 -3.07 0.10 19.08
C TYR A 306 -2.85 0.26 20.57
N LYS A 307 -3.76 0.98 21.21
CA LYS A 307 -3.71 1.20 22.65
C LYS A 307 -4.36 0.03 23.38
N LEU A 308 -3.62 -0.59 24.31
CA LEU A 308 -4.17 -1.59 25.21
C LEU A 308 -4.72 -0.88 26.46
N THR A 309 -6.02 -1.02 26.66
CA THR A 309 -6.73 -0.42 27.80
C THR A 309 -7.34 -1.50 28.71
N GLY A 310 -7.45 -1.25 30.02
CA GLY A 310 -8.13 -2.17 30.95
C GLY A 310 -7.23 -3.20 31.65
N ALA A 311 -7.66 -4.46 31.74
CA ALA A 311 -7.00 -5.55 32.49
C ALA A 311 -6.07 -6.44 31.63
N TYR A 312 -5.76 -6.03 30.40
CA TYR A 312 -4.87 -6.78 29.51
C TYR A 312 -3.43 -6.71 30.01
N GLN A 313 -2.75 -7.86 30.03
CA GLN A 313 -1.35 -7.96 30.42
C GLN A 313 -0.49 -7.96 29.15
N PRO A 314 0.36 -6.94 28.91
CA PRO A 314 1.15 -6.78 27.68
C PRO A 314 1.89 -8.05 27.26
N VAL A 315 2.58 -8.69 28.21
CA VAL A 315 3.35 -9.93 28.01
C VAL A 315 2.49 -11.08 27.47
N LYS A 316 1.23 -11.19 27.93
CA LYS A 316 0.31 -12.25 27.45
C LYS A 316 -0.19 -11.96 26.05
N VAL A 317 -0.45 -10.69 25.74
CA VAL A 317 -0.88 -10.26 24.41
C VAL A 317 0.23 -10.52 23.39
N GLU A 318 1.45 -10.16 23.75
CA GLU A 318 2.65 -10.46 22.96
C GLU A 318 2.79 -11.96 22.70
N SER A 319 2.74 -12.80 23.74
CA SER A 319 2.81 -14.26 23.61
C SER A 319 1.70 -14.84 22.72
N LEU A 320 0.49 -14.25 22.76
CA LEU A 320 -0.62 -14.66 21.89
C LEU A 320 -0.35 -14.32 20.42
N ILE A 321 0.19 -13.13 20.14
CA ILE A 321 0.57 -12.72 18.79
C ILE A 321 1.66 -13.62 18.25
N HIS A 322 2.73 -13.88 19.02
CA HIS A 322 3.81 -14.80 18.63
C HIS A 322 3.28 -16.19 18.30
N ARG A 323 2.37 -16.72 19.11
CA ARG A 323 1.77 -18.02 18.87
C ARG A 323 0.85 -18.02 17.64
N PHE A 324 0.11 -16.94 17.43
CA PHE A 324 -0.87 -16.85 16.34
C PHE A 324 -0.19 -16.71 14.97
N PHE A 325 0.91 -15.96 14.90
CA PHE A 325 1.71 -15.77 13.68
C PHE A 325 2.96 -16.66 13.64
N ALA A 326 3.02 -17.73 14.44
CA ALA A 326 4.18 -18.62 14.49
C ALA A 326 4.53 -19.18 13.11
N ASP A 327 3.52 -19.54 12.32
CA ASP A 327 3.68 -20.09 10.96
C ASP A 327 4.08 -19.03 9.91
N ALA A 328 3.98 -17.74 10.26
CA ALA A 328 4.32 -16.60 9.42
C ALA A 328 5.67 -15.97 9.78
N LYS A 329 6.37 -16.53 10.77
CA LYS A 329 7.64 -16.01 11.27
C LYS A 329 8.72 -16.13 10.20
N VAL A 330 9.50 -15.07 10.04
CA VAL A 330 10.64 -15.04 9.11
C VAL A 330 11.93 -15.24 9.89
N ASP A 331 12.70 -16.26 9.51
CA ASP A 331 14.04 -16.47 10.02
C ASP A 331 15.02 -15.58 9.23
N LEU A 332 15.38 -14.44 9.83
CA LEU A 332 16.40 -13.52 9.32
C LEU A 332 17.67 -13.66 10.15
N GLU A 333 18.82 -13.77 9.50
CA GLU A 333 20.12 -13.76 10.17
C GLU A 333 20.85 -12.46 9.82
N ILE A 334 21.29 -11.73 10.85
CA ILE A 334 21.98 -10.45 10.68
C ILE A 334 23.30 -10.51 11.40
N ILE A 335 24.35 -10.06 10.72
CA ILE A 335 25.70 -10.02 11.26
C ILE A 335 26.00 -8.59 11.68
N ASP A 336 26.28 -8.40 12.96
CA ASP A 336 26.72 -7.10 13.50
C ASP A 336 28.09 -6.71 12.93
N LYS A 337 28.44 -5.42 13.03
CA LYS A 337 29.78 -4.88 12.70
C LYS A 337 30.91 -5.59 13.45
N LEU A 338 30.58 -6.26 14.57
CA LEU A 338 31.48 -7.06 15.40
C LEU A 338 31.55 -8.55 14.99
N GLY A 339 30.85 -8.96 13.93
CA GLY A 339 30.84 -10.34 13.44
C GLY A 339 29.94 -11.30 14.24
N VAL A 340 29.08 -10.78 15.12
CA VAL A 340 28.13 -11.57 15.91
C VAL A 340 26.83 -11.71 15.12
N SER A 341 26.37 -12.95 14.96
CA SER A 341 25.09 -13.26 14.32
C SER A 341 23.93 -13.10 15.32
N TYR A 342 22.88 -12.41 14.89
CA TYR A 342 21.64 -12.21 15.61
C TYR A 342 20.45 -12.64 14.75
N VAL A 343 19.53 -13.38 15.36
CA VAL A 343 18.26 -13.78 14.74
C VAL A 343 17.11 -13.12 15.50
N PRO A 344 16.38 -12.15 14.91
CA PRO A 344 15.32 -11.45 15.58
C PRO A 344 14.02 -12.27 15.53
N ASP A 345 13.38 -12.48 16.69
CA ASP A 345 12.25 -13.41 16.83
C ASP A 345 10.86 -12.84 16.49
N GLU A 346 10.76 -11.54 16.18
CA GLU A 346 9.47 -10.82 16.13
C GLU A 346 9.10 -10.28 14.75
N TRP A 347 9.67 -10.86 13.69
CA TRP A 347 9.41 -10.47 12.30
C TRP A 347 8.52 -11.50 11.60
N TYR A 348 7.49 -11.01 10.92
CA TYR A 348 6.47 -11.83 10.26
C TYR A 348 6.24 -11.38 8.84
N SER A 349 6.01 -12.34 7.94
CA SER A 349 5.52 -12.10 6.58
C SER A 349 4.02 -12.34 6.55
N ALA A 350 3.24 -11.27 6.74
CA ALA A 350 1.79 -11.34 6.76
C ALA A 350 1.17 -10.02 6.25
N PRO A 351 0.09 -10.06 5.45
CA PRO A 351 -0.60 -8.86 5.01
C PRO A 351 -1.07 -8.03 6.21
N ILE A 352 -0.97 -6.69 6.09
CA ILE A 352 -1.38 -5.78 7.17
C ILE A 352 -2.83 -6.05 7.60
N GLU A 353 -3.72 -6.29 6.65
CA GLU A 353 -5.15 -6.58 6.87
C GLU A 353 -5.37 -7.76 7.82
N ALA A 354 -4.57 -8.83 7.69
CA ALA A 354 -4.64 -10.01 8.56
C ALA A 354 -4.12 -9.70 9.97
N ILE A 355 -3.13 -8.81 10.09
CA ILE A 355 -2.60 -8.36 11.39
C ILE A 355 -3.63 -7.46 12.08
N GLU A 356 -4.24 -6.52 11.37
CA GLU A 356 -5.31 -5.65 11.92
C GLU A 356 -6.49 -6.51 12.39
N GLU A 357 -6.92 -7.48 11.59
CA GLU A 357 -7.99 -8.41 11.96
C GLU A 357 -7.64 -9.23 13.21
N ALA A 358 -6.40 -9.70 13.34
CA ALA A 358 -5.95 -10.41 14.53
C ALA A 358 -5.99 -9.51 15.77
N VAL A 359 -5.55 -8.25 15.67
CA VAL A 359 -5.59 -7.28 16.78
C VAL A 359 -7.03 -6.98 17.21
N ASP A 360 -7.94 -6.77 16.25
CA ASP A 360 -9.36 -6.57 16.55
C ASP A 360 -9.96 -7.77 17.28
N ARG A 361 -9.62 -8.99 16.85
CA ARG A 361 -10.08 -10.25 17.49
C ARG A 361 -9.48 -10.48 18.87
N ILE A 362 -8.27 -9.96 19.15
CA ILE A 362 -7.71 -9.92 20.52
C ILE A 362 -8.58 -9.03 21.40
N GLY A 363 -9.02 -7.88 20.88
CA GLY A 363 -9.95 -6.97 21.57
C GLY A 363 -11.27 -7.65 21.95
N ASP A 364 -11.83 -8.42 21.04
CA ASP A 364 -13.09 -9.18 21.24
C ASP A 364 -12.92 -10.52 21.97
N LYS A 365 -11.67 -10.92 22.29
CA LYS A 365 -11.29 -12.23 22.87
C LYS A 365 -11.68 -13.45 22.03
N SER A 366 -12.07 -13.24 20.77
CA SER A 366 -12.48 -14.31 19.85
C SER A 366 -11.29 -14.96 19.13
N ILE A 367 -10.08 -14.43 19.27
CA ILE A 367 -8.87 -14.92 18.58
C ILE A 367 -8.59 -16.43 18.79
N VAL A 368 -9.06 -17.02 19.89
CA VAL A 368 -8.83 -18.45 20.20
C VAL A 368 -9.57 -19.38 19.24
N ASP A 369 -10.66 -18.91 18.61
CA ASP A 369 -11.44 -19.68 17.63
C ASP A 369 -10.88 -19.56 16.20
N PHE A 370 -9.75 -18.86 16.02
CA PHE A 370 -9.17 -18.55 14.72
C PHE A 370 -7.70 -18.95 14.68
N TYR A 371 -7.20 -19.23 13.48
CA TYR A 371 -5.79 -19.46 13.21
C TYR A 371 -5.37 -18.65 11.98
N TYR A 372 -4.10 -18.24 11.93
CA TYR A 372 -3.55 -17.65 10.73
C TYR A 372 -3.10 -18.77 9.78
N ASN A 373 -3.56 -18.71 8.53
CA ASN A 373 -3.12 -19.62 7.49
C ASN A 373 -2.07 -18.90 6.63
N SER A 374 -0.82 -19.37 6.70
CA SER A 374 0.31 -18.77 5.96
C SER A 374 0.18 -18.95 4.44
N ASP A 375 -0.42 -20.05 3.97
CA ASP A 375 -0.63 -20.33 2.55
C ASP A 375 -1.69 -19.42 1.92
N SER A 376 -2.80 -19.20 2.63
CA SER A 376 -3.89 -18.32 2.17
C SER A 376 -3.71 -16.87 2.57
N GLN A 377 -2.70 -16.57 3.41
CA GLN A 377 -2.41 -15.27 4.01
C GLN A 377 -3.63 -14.63 4.69
N ARG A 378 -4.49 -15.45 5.31
CA ARG A 378 -5.78 -15.02 5.89
C ARG A 378 -6.02 -15.64 7.25
N VAL A 379 -6.85 -14.95 8.04
CA VAL A 379 -7.35 -15.45 9.32
C VAL A 379 -8.55 -16.36 9.05
N GLU A 380 -8.42 -17.64 9.40
CA GLU A 380 -9.45 -18.66 9.19
C GLU A 380 -10.01 -19.14 10.54
N LYS A 381 -11.29 -19.53 10.55
CA LYS A 381 -11.93 -20.04 11.76
C LYS A 381 -11.54 -21.51 11.96
N ILE A 382 -11.12 -21.87 13.17
CA ILE A 382 -10.93 -23.25 13.59
C ILE A 382 -12.29 -23.94 13.51
N LYS A 383 -12.38 -25.01 12.70
CA LYS A 383 -13.61 -25.77 12.49
C LYS A 383 -13.95 -26.68 13.65
#